data_AF-G0H3H6-F1
#
_entry.id   AF-G0H3H6-F1
#
_cell.length_a   1.000
_cell.length_b   1.000
_cell.length_c   1.000
_cell.angle_alpha   90.00
_cell.angle_beta   90.00
_cell.angle_gamma   90.00
#
_symmetry.space_group_name_H-M   'P 1'
#
loop_
_entity.id
_entity.type
_entity.pdbx_description
1 polymer ?
#
loop_
_entity_poly.entity_id
_entity_poly.type
_entity_poly.pdbx_seq_one_letter_code
_entity_poly.pdbx_strand_id
1 'polypeptide(L)' 'MKFHYIIQRGAIPESYGVANGKNELIRLSELVKDEECNLKVLSRPEFLKIKRRIDMKTNRKRERSFKTVRCDLAA' A
#
# COMPACT_ATOMS: atom_id res chain seq x y z
N MET A 1 9.56 18.79 -2.59
CA MET A 1 8.71 18.41 -3.74
C MET A 1 8.20 17.00 -3.46
N LYS A 2 6.87 16.78 -3.39
CA LYS A 2 6.33 15.48 -2.95
C LYS A 2 6.10 14.53 -4.13
N PHE A 3 6.48 13.28 -3.97
CA PHE A 3 6.33 12.23 -4.97
C PHE A 3 5.35 11.17 -4.47
N HIS A 4 4.31 10.93 -5.25
CA HIS A 4 3.35 9.87 -4.94
C HIS A 4 3.83 8.58 -5.60
N TYR A 5 3.96 7.51 -4.83
CA TYR A 5 4.43 6.24 -5.35
C TYR A 5 3.55 5.09 -4.89
N ILE A 6 3.63 4.00 -5.65
CA ILE A 6 3.06 2.71 -5.28
C ILE A 6 4.15 1.65 -5.35
N ILE A 7 3.99 0.62 -4.54
CA ILE A 7 4.80 -0.59 -4.57
C ILE A 7 3.92 -1.69 -5.18
N GLN A 8 4.44 -2.32 -6.22
CA GLN A 8 3.75 -3.37 -6.96
C GLN A 8 4.57 -4.64 -6.97
N ARG A 9 3.93 -5.79 -6.74
CA ARG A 9 4.53 -7.11 -7.03
C ARG A 9 3.86 -7.62 -8.31
N GLY A 10 4.58 -7.56 -9.42
CA GLY A 10 4.01 -7.77 -10.75
C GLY A 10 2.88 -6.78 -11.05
N ALA A 11 1.67 -7.29 -11.31
CA ALA A 11 0.48 -6.47 -11.60
C ALA A 11 -0.30 -6.04 -10.34
N ILE A 12 0.06 -6.56 -9.16
CA ILE A 12 -0.71 -6.36 -7.93
C ILE A 12 -0.14 -5.18 -7.15
N PRO A 13 -0.93 -4.13 -6.89
CA PRO A 13 -0.49 -3.04 -6.02
C PRO A 13 -0.60 -3.50 -4.56
N GLU A 14 0.54 -3.57 -3.87
CA GLU A 14 0.65 -4.06 -2.49
C GLU A 14 0.64 -2.91 -1.48
N SER A 15 1.35 -1.82 -1.78
CA SER A 15 1.46 -0.66 -0.88
C SER A 15 1.51 0.66 -1.64
N TYR A 16 1.31 1.76 -0.93
CA TYR A 16 1.35 3.12 -1.46
C TYR A 16 2.00 4.06 -0.45
N GLY A 17 2.61 5.15 -0.93
CA GLY A 17 3.22 6.15 -0.06
C GLY A 17 3.50 7.48 -0.74
N VAL A 18 4.03 8.41 0.04
CA VAL A 18 4.43 9.74 -0.44
C VAL A 18 5.85 10.02 0.06
N ALA A 19 6.77 10.24 -0.87
CA ALA A 19 8.14 10.62 -0.56
C ALA A 19 8.30 12.15 -0.62
N ASN A 20 9.09 12.71 0.28
CA ASN A 20 9.31 14.16 0.40
C ASN A 20 10.43 14.68 -0.53
N GLY A 21 11.21 13.77 -1.10
CA GLY A 21 12.30 14.08 -2.02
C GLY A 21 12.78 12.88 -2.83
N LYS A 22 13.65 13.14 -3.80
CA LYS A 22 14.21 12.10 -4.69
C LYS A 22 15.08 11.08 -3.94
N ASN A 23 15.84 11.52 -2.94
CA ASN A 23 16.71 10.64 -2.16
C ASN A 23 15.92 9.56 -1.42
N GLU A 24 14.74 9.93 -0.91
CA GLU A 24 13.83 8.99 -0.24
C GLU A 24 13.26 7.95 -1.22
N LEU A 25 12.91 8.37 -2.46
CA LEU A 25 12.50 7.46 -3.52
C LEU A 25 13.60 6.47 -3.90
N ILE A 26 14.85 6.93 -4.01
CA ILE A 26 16.00 6.07 -4.36
C ILE A 26 16.19 5.02 -3.28
N ARG A 27 16.26 5.45 -2.01
CA ARG A 27 16.39 4.54 -0.86
C ARG A 27 15.26 3.51 -0.81
N LEU A 28 14.02 3.96 -1.05
CA LEU A 28 12.88 3.04 -1.14
C LEU A 28 13.04 2.06 -2.30
N SER A 29 13.44 2.53 -3.49
CA SER A 29 13.62 1.68 -4.67
C SER A 29 14.68 0.60 -4.46
N GLU A 30 15.73 0.90 -3.70
CA GLU A 30 16.74 -0.08 -3.30
C GLU A 30 16.15 -1.13 -2.36
N LEU A 31 15.38 -0.72 -1.34
CA LEU A 31 14.75 -1.64 -0.40
C LEU A 31 13.75 -2.60 -1.07
N VAL A 32 12.94 -2.13 -2.03
CA VAL A 32 11.94 -3.01 -2.67
C VAL A 32 12.51 -3.93 -3.75
N LYS A 33 13.71 -3.67 -4.27
CA LYS A 33 14.37 -4.56 -5.25
C LYS A 33 14.62 -5.95 -4.68
N ASP A 34 14.99 -6.03 -3.41
CA ASP A 34 15.28 -7.29 -2.72
C ASP A 34 14.02 -8.16 -2.50
N GLU A 35 12.82 -7.56 -2.56
CA GLU A 35 11.54 -8.22 -2.28
C GLU A 35 10.71 -8.57 -3.55
N GLU A 36 11.36 -8.57 -4.72
CA GLU A 36 10.71 -8.73 -6.05
C GLU A 36 9.58 -7.72 -6.29
N CYS A 37 9.72 -6.53 -5.71
CA CYS A 37 8.75 -5.46 -5.79
C CYS A 37 9.28 -4.30 -6.64
N ASN A 38 8.37 -3.67 -7.38
CA ASN A 38 8.66 -2.50 -8.20
C ASN A 38 8.05 -1.25 -7.59
N LEU A 39 8.87 -0.19 -7.47
CA LEU A 39 8.42 1.13 -7.10
C LEU A 39 8.02 1.92 -8.34
N LYS A 40 6.77 2.37 -8.40
CA LYS A 40 6.26 3.20 -9.50
C LYS A 40 5.81 4.56 -8.98
N VAL A 41 6.42 5.62 -9.50
CA VAL A 41 5.99 7.00 -9.26
C VAL A 41 4.83 7.33 -10.18
N LEU A 42 3.79 7.96 -9.65
CA LEU A 42 2.55 8.24 -10.37
C LEU A 42 2.14 9.71 -10.23
N SER A 43 1.30 10.13 -11.16
CA SER A 43 0.53 11.37 -10.99
C SER A 43 -0.41 11.24 -9.78
N ARG A 44 -0.72 12.37 -9.13
CA ARG A 44 -1.67 12.42 -8.01
C ARG A 44 -3.03 11.75 -8.32
N PRO A 45 -3.69 11.97 -9.47
CA PRO A 45 -4.98 11.34 -9.75
C PRO A 45 -4.88 9.82 -9.88
N GLU A 46 -3.83 9.29 -10.51
CA GLU A 46 -3.63 7.83 -10.62
C GLU A 46 -3.33 7.19 -9.27
N PHE A 47 -2.47 7.84 -8.47
CA PHE A 47 -2.17 7.41 -7.10
C PHE A 47 -3.44 7.27 -6.26
N LEU A 48 -4.35 8.25 -6.30
CA LEU A 48 -5.59 8.22 -5.52
C LEU A 48 -6.50 7.06 -5.91
N LYS A 49 -6.56 6.71 -7.21
CA LYS A 49 -7.34 5.55 -7.68
C LYS A 49 -6.81 4.24 -7.09
N ILE A 50 -5.49 4.07 -7.08
CA ILE A 50 -4.85 2.85 -6.59
C ILE A 50 -4.89 2.78 -5.06
N LYS A 51 -4.64 3.89 -4.37
CA LYS A 51 -4.81 4.02 -2.91
C LYS A 51 -6.18 3.53 -2.46
N ARG A 52 -7.26 4.03 -3.09
CA ARG A 52 -8.63 3.62 -2.75
C ARG A 52 -8.84 2.12 -2.92
N ARG A 53 -8.25 1.51 -3.96
CA ARG A 53 -8.34 0.05 -4.19
C ARG A 53 -7.65 -0.74 -3.08
N ILE A 54 -6.45 -0.33 -2.65
CA ILE A 54 -5.73 -0.94 -1.54
C ILE A 54 -6.52 -0.78 -0.24
N ASP A 55 -7.00 0.43 0.06
CA ASP A 55 -7.77 0.72 1.28
C ASP A 55 -9.04 -0.14 1.35
N MET A 56 -9.78 -0.30 0.24
CA MET A 56 -10.94 -1.20 0.18
C MET A 56 -10.57 -2.67 0.44
N LYS A 57 -9.45 -3.17 -0.11
CA LYS A 57 -8.95 -4.53 0.14
C LYS A 57 -8.66 -4.73 1.64
N THR A 58 -8.00 -3.75 2.26
CA THR A 58 -7.67 -3.76 3.69
C THR A 58 -8.93 -3.70 4.56
N ASN A 59 -9.89 -2.84 4.22
CA ASN A 59 -11.15 -2.73 4.96
C ASN A 59 -11.97 -4.01 4.87
N ARG A 60 -12.09 -4.63 3.68
CA ARG A 60 -12.75 -5.94 3.52
C ARG A 60 -12.07 -7.04 4.35
N LYS A 61 -10.74 -7.04 4.44
CA LYS A 61 -10.01 -7.98 5.32
C LYS A 61 -10.33 -7.71 6.79
N ARG A 62 -10.29 -6.45 7.23
CA ARG A 62 -10.65 -6.05 8.59
C ARG A 62 -12.06 -6.49 8.95
N GLU A 63 -13.05 -6.22 8.11
CA GLU A 63 -14.45 -6.63 8.33
C GLU A 63 -14.58 -8.15 8.54
N ARG A 64 -13.84 -8.98 7.78
CA ARG A 64 -13.83 -10.44 7.97
C ARG A 64 -13.19 -10.83 9.30
N SER A 65 -12.07 -10.23 9.66
CA SER A 65 -11.36 -10.51 10.91
C SER A 65 -12.12 -10.04 12.16
N PHE A 66 -12.81 -8.90 12.08
CA PHE A 66 -13.63 -8.38 13.19
C PHE A 66 -14.94 -9.14 13.39
N LYS A 67 -15.47 -9.82 12.37
CA LYS A 67 -16.63 -10.73 12.54
C LYS A 67 -16.28 -12.04 13.25
N THR A 68 -14.99 -12.41 13.32
CA THR A 68 -14.49 -13.58 14.07
C THR A 68 -14.03 -13.24 15.50
N VAL A 69 -14.46 -12.12 16.08
CA VAL A 69 -14.33 -11.91 17.52
C VAL A 69 -15.23 -12.94 18.22
N ARG A 70 -14.60 -13.88 18.94
CA ARG A 70 -15.21 -15.01 19.63
C ARG A 70 -16.34 -14.55 20.55
N CYS A 71 -17.50 -15.20 20.47
CA CYS A 71 -18.61 -15.04 21.41
C CYS A 71 -18.31 -15.61 22.81
N ASP A 72 -17.10 -16.14 23.04
CA ASP A 72 -16.70 -16.82 24.28
C ASP A 72 -16.37 -15.85 25.45
N LEU A 73 -16.54 -14.54 25.26
CA LEU A 73 -16.15 -13.48 26.21
C LEU A 73 -17.32 -12.56 26.60
N ALA A 74 -18.56 -13.01 26.43
CA ALA A 74 -19.70 -12.46 27.15
C ALA A 74 -19.87 -13.25 28.46
N ALA A 75 -19.15 -12.83 29.49
CA ALA A 75 -19.35 -13.25 30.87
C ALA A 75 -20.49 -12.47 31.51
#